data_AF-A0A8T2EGE6-F1
#
_entry.id   AF-A0A8T2EGE6-F1
#
_cell.length_a   1.000
_cell.length_b   1.000
_cell.length_c   1.000
_cell.angle_alpha   90.00
_cell.angle_beta   90.00
_cell.angle_gamma   90.00
#
_symmetry.space_group_name_H-M   'P 1'
#
loop_
_entity.id
_entity.type
_entity.pdbx_description
1 polymer ?
#
loop_
_entity_poly.entity_id
_entity_poly.type
_entity_poly.pdbx_seq_one_letter_code
_entity_poly.pdbx_strand_id
1 'polypeptide(L)'
;MYLSQFTLWLCFIITTLVSLSSSSRWYDDHISLKEINAKETFHFPKHFLFGTASSAYQYEGAYLTDGKTLSNWDVFTNISGKIADGSHGKVAVDHYHRYPGDLDLMEDLGVNSYRLSLSWARILPKGRFGDVNMGGIDHYNRMINDILKRGIEPFVTLTHYDIPQELEYRYGSWLNPQIREDFEHYANICFRHFGDRVKFWSTFNEPNVQVILGYRTGTYPPSRCSKPFGNCSCGNSYIEPLVAAHNIIRSHLAAVNLYRTKFQEQQRGQIGIVMNTIWFEPISDSLADRLAADRAQAFYLTWFLDPVVFGRYPREMREILGDDLPEFTKDDLKSSKNALDFIGINQYTSRYAKDCLHSVCEPGKGGSRAEGFVYANALKDGLHLGEPVGMEEMLMYATERYKNIPLYVTENGFGENNTGVLLNDYQRVKFMSNYLDALKRAMR
;
A
#
# COMPACT_ATOMS: atom_id res chain seq x y z
N MET A 1 63.51 -14.41 18.22
CA MET A 1 64.02 -13.99 19.54
C MET A 1 62.90 -13.21 20.21
N TYR A 2 62.01 -13.84 21.01
CA TYR A 2 62.18 -14.16 22.45
C TYR A 2 62.62 -12.91 23.24
N LEU A 3 61.99 -12.40 24.30
CA LEU A 3 61.05 -12.88 25.33
C LEU A 3 60.32 -11.63 25.90
N SER A 4 59.02 -11.66 26.16
CA SER A 4 58.35 -11.97 27.44
C SER A 4 58.73 -11.09 28.63
N GLN A 5 57.74 -10.40 29.21
CA GLN A 5 57.57 -10.39 30.66
C GLN A 5 56.08 -10.55 30.99
N PHE A 6 55.80 -11.69 31.63
CA PHE A 6 54.59 -12.02 32.37
C PHE A 6 54.91 -11.86 33.86
N THR A 7 53.85 -11.61 34.66
CA THR A 7 53.61 -11.89 36.10
C THR A 7 53.20 -10.64 36.89
N LEU A 8 52.23 -10.65 37.84
CA LEU A 8 51.44 -11.70 38.51
C LEU A 8 50.17 -11.05 39.14
N TRP A 9 48.99 -11.65 38.88
CA TRP A 9 47.93 -12.08 39.83
C TRP A 9 47.26 -11.18 40.89
N LEU A 10 45.91 -11.20 40.92
CA LEU A 10 45.02 -11.80 41.96
C LEU A 10 43.55 -11.38 41.67
N CYS A 11 42.70 -12.25 41.10
CA CYS A 11 41.72 -13.13 41.78
C CYS A 11 40.74 -12.43 42.73
N PHE A 12 39.47 -12.33 42.34
CA PHE A 12 38.32 -12.62 43.22
C PHE A 12 37.13 -13.12 42.38
N ILE A 13 36.90 -14.42 42.48
CA ILE A 13 35.64 -15.08 42.09
C ILE A 13 34.75 -15.00 43.32
N ILE A 14 33.58 -14.36 43.20
CA ILE A 14 32.49 -14.52 44.16
C ILE A 14 31.41 -15.33 43.45
N THR A 15 31.36 -16.61 43.81
CA THR A 15 30.21 -17.49 43.61
C THR A 15 29.12 -17.10 44.61
N THR A 16 28.01 -16.54 44.14
CA THR A 16 26.73 -16.59 44.87
C THR A 16 25.79 -17.53 44.13
N LEU A 17 25.68 -18.74 44.68
CA LEU A 17 24.54 -19.62 44.54
C LEU A 17 23.29 -18.85 44.98
N VAL A 18 22.43 -18.49 44.05
CA VAL A 18 21.03 -18.18 44.33
C VAL A 18 20.17 -19.23 43.63
N SER A 19 19.44 -19.93 44.48
CA SER A 19 18.41 -20.92 44.21
C SER A 19 17.64 -20.72 42.90
N LEU A 20 17.67 -21.76 42.07
CA LEU A 20 16.66 -22.05 41.05
C LEU A 20 15.29 -22.26 41.74
N SER A 21 14.57 -21.16 41.97
CA SER A 21 13.14 -21.18 42.23
C SER A 21 12.53 -19.82 41.91
N SER A 22 12.65 -19.38 40.65
CA SER A 22 11.71 -18.40 40.10
C SER A 22 10.74 -19.17 39.22
N SER A 23 9.56 -19.43 39.76
CA SER A 23 8.41 -19.91 39.01
C SER A 23 8.23 -19.05 37.75
N SER A 24 8.57 -19.61 36.59
CA SER A 24 8.09 -19.11 35.31
C SER A 24 6.57 -19.28 35.31
N ARG A 25 5.86 -18.29 35.84
CA ARG A 25 4.45 -18.09 35.49
C ARG A 25 4.47 -17.61 34.05
N TRP A 26 4.53 -18.58 33.13
CA TRP A 26 3.96 -18.41 31.81
C TRP A 26 2.51 -18.01 32.08
N TYR A 27 2.16 -16.78 31.75
CA TYR A 27 0.78 -16.39 31.66
C TYR A 27 0.23 -17.19 30.47
N ASP A 28 -0.31 -18.35 30.81
CA ASP A 28 -1.07 -19.22 29.92
C ASP A 28 -2.40 -18.54 29.67
N ASP A 29 -2.37 -17.38 28.99
CA ASP A 29 -3.55 -16.73 28.43
C ASP A 29 -3.90 -17.45 27.14
N HIS A 30 -4.23 -18.73 27.25
CA HIS A 30 -5.15 -19.36 26.34
C HIS A 30 -6.51 -18.69 26.52
N ILE A 31 -6.65 -17.47 26.00
CA ILE A 31 -7.97 -16.89 25.75
C ILE A 31 -8.59 -17.81 24.69
N SER A 32 -9.43 -18.70 25.17
CA SER A 32 -10.30 -19.50 24.32
C SER A 32 -11.10 -18.54 23.45
N LEU A 33 -11.17 -18.77 22.14
CA LEU A 33 -12.05 -18.03 21.22
C LEU A 33 -13.51 -17.96 21.73
N LYS A 34 -13.91 -18.88 22.62
CA LYS A 34 -15.21 -18.84 23.31
C LYS A 34 -15.37 -17.69 24.32
N GLU A 35 -14.31 -17.25 24.99
CA GLU A 35 -14.41 -16.16 25.99
C GLU A 35 -14.50 -14.77 25.34
N ILE A 36 -13.97 -14.59 24.12
CA ILE A 36 -14.10 -13.35 23.34
C ILE A 36 -15.57 -13.13 22.92
N ASN A 37 -16.33 -14.21 22.69
CA ASN A 37 -17.69 -14.15 22.13
C ASN A 37 -18.83 -14.04 23.15
N ALA A 38 -18.56 -13.95 24.46
CA ALA A 38 -19.63 -14.01 25.45
C ALA A 38 -20.39 -12.69 25.68
N LYS A 39 -19.95 -11.55 25.11
CA LYS A 39 -20.58 -10.24 25.34
C LYS A 39 -20.74 -9.32 24.13
N GLU A 40 -20.25 -9.68 22.95
CA GLU A 40 -20.40 -8.84 21.76
C GLU A 40 -21.63 -9.22 20.94
N THR A 41 -22.67 -8.38 20.98
CA THR A 41 -23.92 -8.55 20.21
C THR A 41 -23.82 -8.02 18.77
N PHE A 42 -22.67 -7.48 18.35
CA PHE A 42 -22.48 -6.92 17.02
C PHE A 42 -21.91 -7.97 16.06
N HIS A 43 -22.74 -8.39 15.11
CA HIS A 43 -22.33 -9.25 14.01
C HIS A 43 -22.12 -8.41 12.75
N PHE A 44 -21.14 -8.80 11.93
CA PHE A 44 -20.99 -8.21 10.60
C PHE A 44 -22.28 -8.40 9.79
N PRO A 45 -22.65 -7.44 8.93
CA PRO A 45 -23.78 -7.57 8.03
C PRO A 45 -23.71 -8.89 7.24
N LYS A 46 -24.88 -9.50 6.97
CA LYS A 46 -24.97 -10.80 6.27
C LYS A 46 -24.23 -10.83 4.92
N HIS A 47 -24.11 -9.68 4.26
CA HIS A 47 -23.47 -9.52 2.96
C HIS A 47 -22.12 -8.79 3.06
N PHE A 48 -21.49 -8.80 4.24
CA PHE A 48 -20.15 -8.26 4.40
C PHE A 48 -19.15 -9.10 3.60
N LEU A 49 -18.23 -8.42 2.90
CA LEU A 49 -17.20 -9.08 2.12
C LEU A 49 -15.99 -9.39 3.02
N PHE A 50 -15.65 -10.67 3.11
CA PHE A 50 -14.40 -11.15 3.68
C PHE A 50 -13.58 -11.75 2.56
N GLY A 51 -12.31 -11.35 2.46
CA GLY A 51 -11.48 -11.69 1.32
C GLY A 51 -10.00 -11.76 1.63
N THR A 52 -9.26 -12.19 0.62
CA THR A 52 -7.80 -12.10 0.57
C THR A 52 -7.37 -11.16 -0.56
N ALA A 53 -6.12 -10.70 -0.53
CA ALA A 53 -5.60 -9.78 -1.53
C ALA A 53 -4.24 -10.24 -2.06
N SER A 54 -3.96 -9.95 -3.33
CA SER A 54 -2.67 -10.19 -3.99
C SER A 54 -2.34 -9.10 -5.00
N SER A 55 -1.13 -9.14 -5.57
CA SER A 55 -0.73 -8.33 -6.70
C SER A 55 0.02 -9.16 -7.75
N ALA A 56 -0.10 -8.75 -9.01
CA ALA A 56 0.44 -9.49 -10.15
C ALA A 56 1.93 -9.77 -10.02
N TYR A 57 2.76 -8.74 -9.73
CA TYR A 57 4.21 -8.93 -9.64
C TYR A 57 4.63 -9.80 -8.44
N GLN A 58 3.88 -9.74 -7.33
CA GLN A 58 4.18 -10.52 -6.13
C GLN A 58 3.70 -11.99 -6.25
N TYR A 59 2.72 -12.28 -7.10
CA TYR A 59 2.08 -13.60 -7.17
C TYR A 59 2.32 -14.36 -8.48
N GLU A 60 2.16 -13.71 -9.63
CA GLU A 60 2.01 -14.41 -10.91
C GLU A 60 3.25 -15.18 -11.36
N GLY A 61 4.42 -14.51 -11.37
CA GLY A 61 5.56 -15.03 -12.11
C GLY A 61 5.33 -15.03 -13.62
N ALA A 62 5.84 -16.05 -14.30
CA ALA A 62 5.71 -16.21 -15.75
C ALA A 62 6.06 -14.92 -16.52
N TYR A 63 7.16 -14.27 -16.10
CA TYR A 63 7.43 -12.86 -16.37
C TYR A 63 7.69 -12.50 -17.84
N LEU A 64 8.01 -13.49 -18.70
CA LEU A 64 8.18 -13.36 -20.16
C LEU A 64 7.34 -14.39 -20.94
N THR A 65 6.36 -15.00 -20.29
CA THR A 65 5.49 -16.03 -20.91
C THR A 65 4.33 -15.36 -21.66
N ASP A 66 3.89 -15.99 -22.75
CA ASP A 66 2.70 -15.62 -23.52
C ASP A 66 2.63 -14.14 -23.90
N GLY A 67 3.75 -13.60 -24.39
CA GLY A 67 3.82 -12.24 -24.93
C GLY A 67 3.98 -11.12 -23.89
N LYS A 68 4.04 -11.43 -22.57
CA LYS A 68 4.39 -10.43 -21.54
C LYS A 68 5.80 -9.88 -21.78
N THR A 69 5.97 -8.57 -21.59
CA THR A 69 7.29 -7.92 -21.55
C THR A 69 7.68 -7.53 -20.12
N LEU A 70 8.90 -7.01 -19.97
CA LEU A 70 9.43 -6.55 -18.69
C LEU A 70 8.59 -5.40 -18.13
N SER A 71 8.24 -5.50 -16.85
CA SER A 71 7.79 -4.35 -16.07
C SER A 71 8.98 -3.55 -15.51
N ASN A 72 8.71 -2.38 -14.98
CA ASN A 72 9.66 -1.61 -14.16
C ASN A 72 10.27 -2.42 -13.01
N TRP A 73 9.49 -3.30 -12.37
CA TRP A 73 9.97 -4.18 -11.31
C TRP A 73 10.88 -5.31 -11.82
N ASP A 74 10.60 -5.86 -13.01
CA ASP A 74 11.47 -6.84 -13.65
C ASP A 74 12.89 -6.27 -13.88
N VAL A 75 13.00 -4.99 -14.25
CA VAL A 75 14.31 -4.33 -14.41
C VAL A 75 14.94 -3.99 -13.07
N PHE A 76 14.17 -3.41 -12.15
CA PHE A 76 14.68 -2.95 -10.86
C PHE A 76 15.26 -4.08 -10.00
N THR A 77 14.60 -5.24 -9.97
CA THR A 77 15.06 -6.40 -9.17
C THR A 77 16.38 -7.00 -9.68
N ASN A 78 16.75 -6.75 -10.94
CA ASN A 78 18.06 -7.13 -11.47
C ASN A 78 19.20 -6.15 -11.09
N ILE A 79 18.89 -5.03 -10.42
CA ILE A 79 19.91 -4.08 -9.93
C ILE A 79 20.50 -4.61 -8.62
N SER A 80 21.81 -4.86 -8.62
CA SER A 80 22.53 -5.38 -7.45
C SER A 80 22.32 -4.51 -6.21
N GLY A 81 21.99 -5.15 -5.08
CA GLY A 81 21.81 -4.50 -3.79
C GLY A 81 20.49 -3.73 -3.60
N LYS A 82 19.57 -3.78 -4.57
CA LYS A 82 18.23 -3.17 -4.43
C LYS A 82 17.20 -4.05 -3.74
N ILE A 83 17.38 -5.36 -3.79
CA ILE A 83 16.57 -6.34 -3.06
C ILE A 83 17.43 -6.93 -1.94
N ALA A 84 16.88 -6.98 -0.72
CA ALA A 84 17.63 -7.35 0.48
C ALA A 84 18.29 -8.73 0.41
N ASP A 85 17.59 -9.71 -0.17
CA ASP A 85 18.08 -11.08 -0.39
C ASP A 85 18.50 -11.36 -1.85
N GLY A 86 18.44 -10.34 -2.72
CA GLY A 86 18.74 -10.46 -4.15
C GLY A 86 17.72 -11.27 -4.96
N SER A 87 16.55 -11.61 -4.39
CA SER A 87 15.49 -12.33 -5.10
C SER A 87 14.76 -11.46 -6.13
N HIS A 88 13.86 -12.08 -6.92
CA HIS A 88 13.10 -11.42 -7.98
C HIS A 88 11.76 -12.11 -8.27
N GLY A 89 10.83 -11.38 -8.90
CA GLY A 89 9.48 -11.87 -9.22
C GLY A 89 9.34 -12.75 -10.47
N LYS A 90 10.43 -13.30 -11.03
CA LYS A 90 10.37 -14.08 -12.30
C LYS A 90 9.44 -15.30 -12.22
N VAL A 91 9.41 -15.95 -11.06
CA VAL A 91 8.52 -17.10 -10.74
C VAL A 91 7.53 -16.73 -9.64
N ALA A 92 7.94 -15.95 -8.64
CA ALA A 92 7.11 -15.63 -7.47
C ALA A 92 6.54 -16.91 -6.81
N VAL A 93 5.23 -16.97 -6.54
CA VAL A 93 4.55 -18.21 -6.10
C VAL A 93 3.94 -19.00 -7.26
N ASP A 94 4.23 -18.58 -8.50
CA ASP A 94 3.76 -19.18 -9.76
C ASP A 94 2.23 -19.19 -9.91
N HIS A 95 1.56 -18.15 -9.37
CA HIS A 95 0.10 -18.01 -9.44
C HIS A 95 -0.40 -18.02 -10.89
N TYR A 96 0.42 -17.60 -11.86
CA TYR A 96 0.05 -17.64 -13.28
C TYR A 96 -0.39 -19.04 -13.75
N HIS A 97 0.30 -20.08 -13.29
CA HIS A 97 -0.04 -21.47 -13.59
C HIS A 97 -0.86 -22.14 -12.48
N ARG A 98 -0.66 -21.72 -11.22
CA ARG A 98 -1.20 -22.39 -10.03
C ARG A 98 -2.48 -21.78 -9.46
N TYR A 99 -2.98 -20.69 -10.06
CA TYR A 99 -4.18 -20.02 -9.57
C TYR A 99 -5.37 -20.96 -9.30
N PRO A 100 -5.64 -22.06 -10.05
CA PRO A 100 -6.78 -22.92 -9.74
C PRO A 100 -6.68 -23.51 -8.32
N GLY A 101 -5.49 -23.96 -7.91
CA GLY A 101 -5.28 -24.49 -6.57
C GLY A 101 -5.30 -23.41 -5.50
N ASP A 102 -4.80 -22.20 -5.82
CA ASP A 102 -4.88 -21.07 -4.89
C ASP A 102 -6.34 -20.63 -4.67
N LEU A 103 -7.19 -20.74 -5.69
CA LEU A 103 -8.63 -20.49 -5.57
C LEU A 103 -9.36 -21.58 -4.78
N ASP A 104 -8.95 -22.84 -4.90
CA ASP A 104 -9.48 -23.93 -4.05
C ASP A 104 -9.18 -23.66 -2.57
N LEU A 105 -7.98 -23.16 -2.25
CA LEU A 105 -7.64 -22.77 -0.87
C LEU A 105 -8.49 -21.59 -0.36
N MET A 106 -8.87 -20.66 -1.23
CA MET A 106 -9.76 -19.55 -0.85
C MET A 106 -11.19 -20.04 -0.58
N GLU A 107 -11.68 -20.98 -1.38
CA GLU A 107 -12.97 -21.64 -1.17
C GLU A 107 -12.98 -22.42 0.15
N ASP A 108 -11.94 -23.21 0.42
CA ASP A 108 -11.76 -23.93 1.68
C ASP A 108 -11.71 -23.00 2.91
N LEU A 109 -11.09 -21.82 2.76
CA LEU A 109 -11.05 -20.79 3.79
C LEU A 109 -12.44 -20.15 4.03
N GLY A 110 -13.35 -20.23 3.06
CA GLY A 110 -14.70 -19.68 3.14
C GLY A 110 -14.79 -18.16 2.93
N VAL A 111 -13.80 -17.56 2.25
CA VAL A 111 -13.87 -16.15 1.83
C VAL A 111 -14.80 -15.97 0.64
N ASN A 112 -15.42 -14.79 0.52
CA ASN A 112 -16.39 -14.48 -0.54
C ASN A 112 -15.93 -13.38 -1.49
N SER A 113 -14.70 -12.88 -1.33
CA SER A 113 -14.08 -11.91 -2.23
C SER A 113 -12.59 -12.17 -2.40
N TYR A 114 -12.05 -11.86 -3.57
CA TYR A 114 -10.62 -11.92 -3.84
C TYR A 114 -10.19 -10.65 -4.56
N ARG A 115 -9.29 -9.90 -3.92
CA ARG A 115 -8.67 -8.74 -4.53
C ARG A 115 -7.39 -9.14 -5.25
N LEU A 116 -7.31 -8.84 -6.53
CA LEU A 116 -6.14 -9.13 -7.37
C LEU A 116 -5.79 -7.91 -8.21
N SER A 117 -4.55 -7.83 -8.70
CA SER A 117 -4.18 -6.83 -9.70
C SER A 117 -3.95 -7.46 -11.08
N LEU A 118 -4.17 -6.65 -12.12
CA LEU A 118 -3.76 -6.99 -13.47
C LEU A 118 -2.33 -6.51 -13.71
N SER A 119 -1.55 -7.26 -14.49
CA SER A 119 -0.24 -6.80 -14.94
C SER A 119 -0.36 -6.00 -16.23
N TRP A 120 -0.06 -4.70 -16.15
CA TRP A 120 -0.12 -3.82 -17.30
C TRP A 120 0.86 -4.28 -18.41
N ALA A 121 2.08 -4.69 -18.05
CA ALA A 121 3.07 -5.22 -19.00
C ALA A 121 2.65 -6.55 -19.64
N ARG A 122 1.71 -7.29 -19.03
CA ARG A 122 1.14 -8.51 -19.63
C ARG A 122 0.05 -8.19 -20.64
N ILE A 123 -0.80 -7.19 -20.38
CA ILE A 123 -1.94 -6.83 -21.24
C ILE A 123 -1.50 -5.92 -22.40
N LEU A 124 -0.66 -4.93 -22.11
CA LEU A 124 -0.11 -3.97 -23.08
C LEU A 124 1.42 -3.93 -22.97
N PRO A 125 2.12 -4.88 -23.62
CA PRO A 125 3.57 -5.03 -23.46
C PRO A 125 4.39 -3.81 -23.90
N LYS A 126 3.83 -2.96 -24.77
CA LYS A 126 4.45 -1.70 -25.25
C LYS A 126 3.63 -0.46 -24.88
N GLY A 127 2.79 -0.54 -23.84
CA GLY A 127 1.78 0.49 -23.57
C GLY A 127 0.84 0.65 -24.78
N ARG A 128 0.43 1.88 -25.10
CA ARG A 128 -0.43 2.13 -26.29
C ARG A 128 0.30 2.08 -27.64
N PHE A 129 1.60 1.81 -27.65
CA PHE A 129 2.45 1.84 -28.85
C PHE A 129 2.59 0.45 -29.53
N GLY A 130 1.75 -0.51 -29.13
CA GLY A 130 1.71 -1.84 -29.71
C GLY A 130 0.34 -2.47 -29.56
N ASP A 131 0.24 -3.73 -29.94
CA ASP A 131 -1.01 -4.47 -29.89
C ASP A 131 -1.33 -4.96 -28.48
N VAL A 132 -2.63 -5.19 -28.24
CA VAL A 132 -3.11 -5.89 -27.05
C VAL A 132 -2.61 -7.33 -27.08
N ASN A 133 -1.99 -7.77 -25.99
CA ASN A 133 -1.58 -9.15 -25.86
C ASN A 133 -2.77 -10.02 -25.45
N MET A 134 -3.37 -10.71 -26.42
CA MET A 134 -4.53 -11.57 -26.18
C MET A 134 -4.21 -12.76 -25.26
N GLY A 135 -2.97 -13.26 -25.20
CA GLY A 135 -2.58 -14.28 -24.22
C GLY A 135 -2.72 -13.81 -22.78
N GLY A 136 -2.40 -12.53 -22.52
CA GLY A 136 -2.65 -11.87 -21.24
C GLY A 136 -4.14 -11.71 -20.94
N ILE A 137 -4.94 -11.28 -21.92
CA ILE A 137 -6.40 -11.18 -21.79
C ILE A 137 -7.03 -12.54 -21.46
N ASP A 138 -6.61 -13.60 -22.16
CA ASP A 138 -7.15 -14.94 -21.98
C ASP A 138 -6.80 -15.51 -20.60
N HIS A 139 -5.60 -15.23 -20.08
CA HIS A 139 -5.22 -15.61 -18.72
C HIS A 139 -6.17 -14.99 -17.68
N TYR A 140 -6.35 -13.67 -17.69
CA TYR A 140 -7.24 -13.01 -16.73
C TYR A 140 -8.71 -13.41 -16.92
N ASN A 141 -9.16 -13.65 -18.15
CA ASN A 141 -10.49 -14.18 -18.41
C ASN A 141 -10.72 -15.54 -17.75
N ARG A 142 -9.78 -16.48 -17.89
CA ARG A 142 -9.88 -17.80 -17.25
C ARG A 142 -9.90 -17.68 -15.73
N MET A 143 -8.99 -16.89 -15.15
CA MET A 143 -8.92 -16.68 -13.71
C MET A 143 -10.20 -16.02 -13.15
N ILE A 144 -10.70 -14.94 -13.78
CA ILE A 144 -11.95 -14.27 -13.37
C ILE A 144 -13.14 -15.24 -13.45
N ASN A 145 -13.22 -16.06 -14.51
CA ASN A 145 -14.27 -17.06 -14.62
C ASN A 145 -14.19 -18.11 -13.51
N ASP A 146 -12.99 -18.55 -13.16
CA ASP A 146 -12.78 -19.56 -12.11
C ASP A 146 -13.00 -19.00 -10.70
N ILE A 147 -12.72 -17.71 -10.46
CA ILE A 147 -13.09 -16.98 -9.24
C ILE A 147 -14.62 -16.99 -9.07
N LEU A 148 -15.34 -16.55 -10.11
CA LEU A 148 -16.80 -16.45 -10.07
C LEU A 148 -17.50 -17.81 -9.95
N LYS A 149 -16.95 -18.87 -10.56
CA LYS A 149 -17.48 -20.24 -10.43
C LYS A 149 -17.51 -20.73 -8.98
N ARG A 150 -16.60 -20.24 -8.14
CA ARG A 150 -16.52 -20.56 -6.69
C ARG A 150 -17.36 -19.61 -5.82
N GLY A 151 -18.15 -18.73 -6.45
CA GLY A 151 -18.96 -17.74 -5.72
C GLY A 151 -18.15 -16.63 -5.04
N ILE A 152 -16.90 -16.43 -5.45
CA ILE A 152 -16.01 -15.39 -4.94
C ILE A 152 -16.15 -14.15 -5.84
N GLU A 153 -16.30 -12.97 -5.24
CA GLU A 153 -16.38 -11.69 -5.96
C GLU A 153 -14.97 -11.15 -6.31
N PRO A 154 -14.63 -10.93 -7.59
CA PRO A 154 -13.34 -10.38 -7.98
C PRO A 154 -13.27 -8.86 -7.77
N PHE A 155 -12.31 -8.42 -6.96
CA PHE A 155 -11.97 -7.01 -6.74
C PHE A 155 -10.70 -6.67 -7.51
N VAL A 156 -10.80 -6.01 -8.67
CA VAL A 156 -9.66 -5.88 -9.58
C VAL A 156 -8.97 -4.53 -9.43
N THR A 157 -7.66 -4.56 -9.17
CA THR A 157 -6.76 -3.39 -9.23
C THR A 157 -6.11 -3.29 -10.61
N LEU A 158 -6.27 -2.16 -11.30
CA LEU A 158 -5.71 -1.95 -12.64
C LEU A 158 -4.18 -1.89 -12.63
N THR A 159 -3.58 -1.16 -11.69
CA THR A 159 -2.12 -1.12 -11.52
C THR A 159 -1.73 -1.21 -10.05
N HIS A 160 -0.78 -2.10 -9.76
CA HIS A 160 -0.19 -2.29 -8.44
C HIS A 160 1.32 -2.12 -8.56
N TYR A 161 1.72 -0.87 -8.84
CA TYR A 161 3.10 -0.42 -9.06
C TYR A 161 3.79 -0.93 -10.34
N ASP A 162 3.32 -2.01 -10.93
CA ASP A 162 3.88 -2.59 -12.14
C ASP A 162 3.36 -1.89 -13.40
N ILE A 163 4.29 -1.31 -14.15
CA ILE A 163 4.05 -0.67 -15.44
C ILE A 163 4.99 -1.26 -16.49
N PRO A 164 4.64 -1.24 -17.80
CA PRO A 164 5.55 -1.68 -18.84
C PRO A 164 6.84 -0.85 -18.82
N GLN A 165 8.00 -1.52 -18.76
CA GLN A 165 9.30 -0.85 -18.78
C GLN A 165 9.48 0.03 -20.03
N GLU A 166 8.79 -0.31 -21.12
CA GLU A 166 8.75 0.49 -22.35
C GLU A 166 8.34 1.96 -22.09
N LEU A 167 7.42 2.23 -21.16
CA LEU A 167 6.98 3.59 -20.84
C LEU A 167 8.06 4.38 -20.09
N GLU A 168 8.86 3.68 -19.27
CA GLU A 168 10.01 4.26 -18.58
C GLU A 168 11.07 4.67 -19.61
N TYR A 169 11.39 3.80 -20.57
CA TYR A 169 12.37 4.10 -21.61
C TYR A 169 11.93 5.22 -22.56
N ARG A 170 10.64 5.31 -22.89
CA ARG A 170 10.15 6.31 -23.84
C ARG A 170 10.18 7.71 -23.28
N TYR A 171 9.73 7.88 -22.03
CA TYR A 171 9.50 9.22 -21.50
C TYR A 171 9.59 9.34 -19.98
N GLY A 172 10.02 8.29 -19.26
CA GLY A 172 10.14 8.32 -17.79
C GLY A 172 8.81 8.18 -17.06
N SER A 173 7.85 7.47 -17.66
CA SER A 173 6.58 7.06 -17.06
C SER A 173 5.85 8.19 -16.30
N TRP A 174 5.73 8.06 -14.98
CA TRP A 174 4.97 8.96 -14.11
C TRP A 174 5.55 10.38 -14.03
N LEU A 175 6.79 10.60 -14.47
CA LEU A 175 7.37 11.94 -14.56
C LEU A 175 6.93 12.70 -15.82
N ASN A 176 6.20 12.05 -16.74
CA ASN A 176 5.71 12.67 -17.95
C ASN A 176 4.17 12.68 -18.01
N PRO A 177 3.54 13.82 -18.35
CA PRO A 177 2.07 13.90 -18.43
C PRO A 177 1.45 12.98 -19.50
N GLN A 178 2.24 12.48 -20.46
CA GLN A 178 1.79 11.54 -21.49
C GLN A 178 1.25 10.22 -20.89
N ILE A 179 1.73 9.82 -19.70
CA ILE A 179 1.30 8.59 -19.01
C ILE A 179 -0.21 8.53 -18.77
N ARG A 180 -0.87 9.69 -18.67
CA ARG A 180 -2.32 9.78 -18.51
C ARG A 180 -3.06 9.11 -19.67
N GLU A 181 -2.63 9.36 -20.90
CA GLU A 181 -3.24 8.77 -22.10
C GLU A 181 -2.98 7.27 -22.19
N ASP A 182 -1.77 6.84 -21.81
CA ASP A 182 -1.40 5.42 -21.77
C ASP A 182 -2.23 4.66 -20.72
N PHE A 183 -2.41 5.22 -19.53
CA PHE A 183 -3.23 4.61 -18.48
C PHE A 183 -4.72 4.58 -18.84
N GLU A 184 -5.26 5.66 -19.42
CA GLU A 184 -6.65 5.70 -19.89
C GLU A 184 -6.90 4.64 -20.99
N HIS A 185 -5.96 4.48 -21.92
CA HIS A 185 -6.03 3.45 -22.96
C HIS A 185 -6.01 2.03 -22.38
N TYR A 186 -5.12 1.79 -21.41
CA TYR A 186 -5.04 0.53 -20.68
C TYR A 186 -6.34 0.21 -19.92
N ALA A 187 -6.86 1.18 -19.16
CA ALA A 187 -8.11 1.03 -18.42
C ALA A 187 -9.28 0.72 -19.36
N ASN A 188 -9.37 1.41 -20.51
CA ASN A 188 -10.39 1.14 -21.53
C ASN A 188 -10.38 -0.31 -22.02
N ILE A 189 -9.20 -0.89 -22.26
CA ILE A 189 -9.06 -2.29 -22.66
C ILE A 189 -9.54 -3.21 -21.53
N CYS A 190 -9.10 -2.98 -20.30
CA CYS A 190 -9.50 -3.79 -19.14
C CYS A 190 -11.03 -3.77 -18.95
N PHE A 191 -11.66 -2.59 -18.99
CA PHE A 191 -13.11 -2.47 -18.85
C PHE A 191 -13.87 -3.18 -19.98
N ARG A 192 -13.38 -3.12 -21.22
CA ARG A 192 -13.99 -3.82 -22.36
C ARG A 192 -13.95 -5.34 -22.22
N HIS A 193 -12.82 -5.88 -21.78
CA HIS A 193 -12.59 -7.33 -21.78
C HIS A 193 -13.08 -8.04 -20.52
N PHE A 194 -13.17 -7.33 -19.39
CA PHE A 194 -13.47 -7.94 -18.09
C PHE A 194 -14.67 -7.33 -17.36
N GLY A 195 -15.11 -6.12 -17.74
CA GLY A 195 -16.13 -5.38 -16.99
C GLY A 195 -17.55 -5.95 -17.11
N ASP A 196 -17.77 -6.89 -18.03
CA ASP A 196 -19.01 -7.69 -18.06
C ASP A 196 -19.17 -8.53 -16.77
N ARG A 197 -18.05 -8.96 -16.17
CA ARG A 197 -17.98 -9.81 -14.98
C ARG A 197 -17.46 -9.09 -13.74
N VAL A 198 -16.44 -8.25 -13.87
CA VAL A 198 -15.84 -7.52 -12.74
C VAL A 198 -16.70 -6.34 -12.35
N LYS A 199 -17.18 -6.32 -11.09
CA LYS A 199 -18.03 -5.26 -10.55
C LYS A 199 -17.32 -4.30 -9.61
N PHE A 200 -16.09 -4.60 -9.21
CA PHE A 200 -15.32 -3.70 -8.36
C PHE A 200 -13.94 -3.43 -8.95
N TRP A 201 -13.72 -2.17 -9.31
CA TRP A 201 -12.49 -1.69 -9.90
C TRP A 201 -11.77 -0.74 -8.94
N SER A 202 -10.48 -0.98 -8.72
CA SER A 202 -9.58 0.02 -8.15
C SER A 202 -8.57 0.43 -9.20
N THR A 203 -8.43 1.73 -9.41
CA THR A 203 -7.49 2.26 -10.41
C THR A 203 -6.04 2.03 -9.99
N PHE A 204 -5.67 2.49 -8.79
CA PHE A 204 -4.32 2.39 -8.24
C PHE A 204 -4.35 1.71 -6.88
N ASN A 205 -3.31 0.92 -6.61
CA ASN A 205 -2.90 0.58 -5.26
C ASN A 205 -1.90 1.61 -4.73
N GLU A 206 -2.17 2.17 -3.55
CA GLU A 206 -1.21 2.90 -2.70
C GLU A 206 -0.28 3.88 -3.46
N PRO A 207 -0.84 4.78 -4.27
CA PRO A 207 -0.01 5.70 -5.06
C PRO A 207 0.86 6.61 -4.18
N ASN A 208 0.45 6.85 -2.92
CA ASN A 208 1.25 7.55 -1.92
C ASN A 208 2.55 6.79 -1.57
N VAL A 209 2.48 5.48 -1.38
CA VAL A 209 3.65 4.64 -1.13
C VAL A 209 4.53 4.58 -2.38
N GLN A 210 3.93 4.33 -3.55
CA GLN A 210 4.65 4.27 -4.82
C GLN A 210 5.50 5.52 -5.06
N VAL A 211 4.90 6.70 -4.85
CA VAL A 211 5.55 7.98 -5.12
C VAL A 211 6.69 8.24 -4.13
N ILE A 212 6.46 7.97 -2.85
CA ILE A 212 7.50 8.16 -1.82
C ILE A 212 8.67 7.19 -2.07
N LEU A 213 8.39 5.91 -2.27
CA LEU A 213 9.44 4.92 -2.40
C LEU A 213 10.16 4.97 -3.76
N GLY A 214 9.46 5.37 -4.83
CA GLY A 214 10.03 5.45 -6.19
C GLY A 214 10.81 6.72 -6.47
N TYR A 215 10.34 7.87 -5.95
CA TYR A 215 10.84 9.21 -6.33
C TYR A 215 11.37 10.05 -5.15
N ARG A 216 11.14 9.64 -3.89
CA ARG A 216 11.70 10.33 -2.72
C ARG A 216 12.87 9.56 -2.11
N THR A 217 12.67 8.29 -1.74
CA THR A 217 13.74 7.46 -1.15
C THR A 217 14.48 6.61 -2.19
N GLY A 218 13.85 6.35 -3.34
CA GLY A 218 14.41 5.56 -4.44
C GLY A 218 14.70 4.10 -4.06
N THR A 219 13.88 3.54 -3.17
CA THR A 219 13.91 2.14 -2.76
C THR A 219 12.99 1.27 -3.62
N TYR A 220 12.09 1.87 -4.40
CA TYR A 220 11.24 1.20 -5.42
C TYR A 220 11.62 1.68 -6.83
N PRO A 221 11.21 1.00 -7.91
CA PRO A 221 11.37 1.54 -9.26
C PRO A 221 10.69 2.92 -9.41
N PRO A 222 11.27 3.86 -10.18
CA PRO A 222 12.50 3.74 -10.97
C PRO A 222 13.79 4.07 -10.19
N SER A 223 13.75 4.07 -8.86
CA SER A 223 14.90 4.29 -7.98
C SER A 223 15.51 5.69 -8.11
N ARG A 224 14.66 6.72 -8.03
CA ARG A 224 15.08 8.12 -8.15
C ARG A 224 14.99 8.82 -6.81
N CYS A 225 16.05 9.54 -6.45
CA CYS A 225 16.14 10.30 -5.21
C CYS A 225 17.34 11.25 -5.20
N SER A 226 17.32 12.21 -4.28
CA SER A 226 18.45 13.08 -3.92
C SER A 226 18.75 12.95 -2.43
N LYS A 227 19.99 13.27 -2.03
CA LYS A 227 20.34 13.40 -0.61
C LYS A 227 19.46 14.47 0.07
N PRO A 228 19.13 14.33 1.37
CA PRO A 228 19.52 13.23 2.26
C PRO A 228 18.61 11.99 2.21
N PHE A 229 17.54 11.99 1.40
CA PHE A 229 16.50 10.94 1.43
C PHE A 229 16.96 9.56 0.96
N GLY A 230 17.94 9.52 0.06
CA GLY A 230 18.52 8.29 -0.43
C GLY A 230 19.80 8.52 -1.22
N ASN A 231 20.36 7.45 -1.74
CA ASN A 231 21.64 7.45 -2.46
C ASN A 231 21.45 6.94 -3.90
N CYS A 232 20.59 7.60 -4.66
CA CYS A 232 20.32 7.29 -6.06
C CYS A 232 21.30 8.02 -6.98
N SER A 233 21.50 7.48 -8.18
CA SER A 233 22.34 8.11 -9.21
C SER A 233 21.72 9.38 -9.81
N CYS A 234 20.40 9.53 -9.71
CA CYS A 234 19.65 10.65 -10.23
C CYS A 234 18.31 10.79 -9.50
N GLY A 235 17.66 11.94 -9.70
CA GLY A 235 16.35 12.25 -9.14
C GLY A 235 16.36 13.56 -8.37
N ASN A 236 15.16 14.02 -8.02
CA ASN A 236 14.95 15.17 -7.14
C ASN A 236 13.82 14.86 -6.16
N SER A 237 14.18 14.50 -4.93
CA SER A 237 13.25 14.07 -3.89
C SER A 237 12.27 15.15 -3.41
N TYR A 238 12.47 16.42 -3.81
CA TYR A 238 11.57 17.52 -3.51
C TYR A 238 10.50 17.73 -4.60
N ILE A 239 10.83 17.47 -5.87
CA ILE A 239 9.99 17.83 -7.02
C ILE A 239 9.39 16.60 -7.71
N GLU A 240 10.19 15.57 -7.98
CA GLU A 240 9.73 14.39 -8.73
C GLU A 240 8.55 13.66 -8.07
N PRO A 241 8.48 13.55 -6.73
CA PRO A 241 7.29 13.02 -6.08
C PRO A 241 6.02 13.81 -6.38
N LEU A 242 6.11 15.15 -6.45
CA LEU A 242 4.97 16.02 -6.76
C LEU A 242 4.48 15.82 -8.20
N VAL A 243 5.42 15.73 -9.14
CA VAL A 243 5.12 15.47 -10.56
C VAL A 243 4.48 14.09 -10.74
N ALA A 244 5.08 13.05 -10.15
CA ALA A 244 4.56 11.68 -10.23
C ALA A 244 3.16 11.57 -9.61
N ALA A 245 2.96 12.11 -8.40
CA ALA A 245 1.65 12.14 -7.75
C ALA A 245 0.60 12.85 -8.61
N HIS A 246 0.94 14.01 -9.17
CA HIS A 246 0.03 14.77 -10.03
C HIS A 246 -0.40 13.97 -11.26
N ASN A 247 0.54 13.35 -11.97
CA ASN A 247 0.22 12.53 -13.15
C ASN A 247 -0.59 11.28 -12.79
N ILE A 248 -0.33 10.64 -11.65
CA ILE A 248 -1.14 9.52 -11.14
C ILE A 248 -2.58 9.97 -10.85
N ILE A 249 -2.77 11.10 -10.14
CA ILE A 249 -4.10 11.65 -9.83
C ILE A 249 -4.86 11.95 -11.13
N ARG A 250 -4.20 12.57 -12.12
CA ARG A 250 -4.83 12.85 -13.43
C ARG A 250 -5.18 11.58 -14.20
N SER A 251 -4.35 10.55 -14.11
CA SER A 251 -4.60 9.24 -14.72
C SER A 251 -5.79 8.53 -14.07
N HIS A 252 -5.89 8.61 -12.75
CA HIS A 252 -7.06 8.13 -11.99
C HIS A 252 -8.34 8.81 -12.47
N LEU A 253 -8.36 10.15 -12.49
CA LEU A 253 -9.53 10.94 -12.90
C LEU A 253 -9.95 10.62 -14.35
N ALA A 254 -8.99 10.42 -15.25
CA ALA A 254 -9.27 10.02 -16.63
C ALA A 254 -9.92 8.63 -16.71
N ALA A 255 -9.38 7.63 -16.02
CA ALA A 255 -9.91 6.26 -16.01
C ALA A 255 -11.31 6.18 -15.38
N VAL A 256 -11.55 6.92 -14.28
CA VAL A 256 -12.88 7.03 -13.67
C VAL A 256 -13.88 7.66 -14.63
N ASN A 257 -13.53 8.82 -15.20
CA ASN A 257 -14.41 9.51 -16.14
C ASN A 257 -14.77 8.63 -17.33
N LEU A 258 -13.77 7.91 -17.87
CA LEU A 258 -13.98 6.92 -18.93
C LEU A 258 -14.95 5.82 -18.49
N TYR A 259 -14.75 5.22 -17.31
CA TYR A 259 -15.61 4.16 -16.78
C TYR A 259 -17.06 4.64 -16.65
N ARG A 260 -17.27 5.77 -15.98
CA ARG A 260 -18.60 6.35 -15.75
C ARG A 260 -19.34 6.67 -17.05
N THR A 261 -18.65 7.28 -18.01
CA THR A 261 -19.28 7.79 -19.23
C THR A 261 -19.53 6.71 -20.29
N LYS A 262 -18.76 5.62 -20.30
CA LYS A 262 -18.85 4.60 -21.36
C LYS A 262 -19.28 3.20 -20.89
N PHE A 263 -19.06 2.87 -19.62
CA PHE A 263 -19.16 1.48 -19.15
C PHE A 263 -20.10 1.29 -17.97
N GLN A 264 -20.15 2.22 -17.02
CA GLN A 264 -20.82 2.01 -15.72
C GLN A 264 -22.32 1.75 -15.86
N GLU A 265 -23.02 2.45 -16.75
CA GLU A 265 -24.46 2.24 -16.95
C GLU A 265 -24.78 0.80 -17.40
N GLN A 266 -23.99 0.26 -18.33
CA GLN A 266 -24.17 -1.09 -18.85
C GLN A 266 -23.62 -2.16 -17.91
N GLN A 267 -22.43 -1.94 -17.35
CA GLN A 267 -21.70 -2.94 -16.58
C GLN A 267 -22.12 -2.99 -15.11
N ARG A 268 -22.69 -1.90 -14.59
CA ARG A 268 -23.19 -1.75 -13.22
C ARG A 268 -22.14 -2.04 -12.15
N GLY A 269 -20.87 -1.77 -12.45
CA GLY A 269 -19.79 -1.87 -11.47
C GLY A 269 -19.51 -0.55 -10.76
N GLN A 270 -18.60 -0.61 -9.80
CA GLN A 270 -18.10 0.48 -8.99
C GLN A 270 -16.62 0.68 -9.25
N ILE A 271 -16.17 1.93 -9.21
CA ILE A 271 -14.77 2.29 -9.38
C ILE A 271 -14.26 3.18 -8.25
N GLY A 272 -13.07 2.84 -7.74
CA GLY A 272 -12.44 3.51 -6.62
C GLY A 272 -10.92 3.60 -6.73
N ILE A 273 -10.30 3.94 -5.61
CA ILE A 273 -8.84 3.99 -5.43
C ILE A 273 -8.49 3.36 -4.08
N VAL A 274 -7.35 2.66 -4.01
CA VAL A 274 -6.86 2.05 -2.77
C VAL A 274 -5.71 2.88 -2.23
N MET A 275 -5.78 3.27 -0.96
CA MET A 275 -4.79 4.11 -0.30
C MET A 275 -4.14 3.37 0.87
N ASN A 276 -2.82 3.47 0.98
CA ASN A 276 -2.14 3.10 2.22
C ASN A 276 -2.47 4.14 3.27
N THR A 277 -2.86 3.69 4.45
CA THR A 277 -3.18 4.56 5.56
C THR A 277 -2.29 4.26 6.75
N ILE A 278 -1.82 5.33 7.37
CA ILE A 278 -1.16 5.34 8.66
C ILE A 278 -1.97 6.29 9.52
N TRP A 279 -2.39 5.85 10.70
CA TRP A 279 -2.92 6.79 11.68
C TRP A 279 -1.74 7.53 12.33
N PHE A 280 -1.79 8.85 12.28
CA PHE A 280 -0.78 9.71 12.90
C PHE A 280 -1.32 10.27 14.20
N GLU A 281 -0.79 9.78 15.31
CA GLU A 281 -1.10 10.27 16.65
C GLU A 281 -0.13 11.41 17.00
N PRO A 282 -0.57 12.56 17.53
CA PRO A 282 0.37 13.58 18.00
C PRO A 282 1.21 13.03 19.17
N ILE A 283 2.52 13.31 19.18
CA ILE A 283 3.39 12.82 20.26
C ILE A 283 3.06 13.45 21.63
N SER A 284 2.44 14.63 21.65
CA SER A 284 2.01 15.34 22.85
C SER A 284 0.71 16.13 22.61
N ASP A 285 0.10 16.63 23.69
CA ASP A 285 -1.11 17.49 23.63
C ASP A 285 -0.81 18.94 23.19
N SER A 286 0.41 19.24 22.74
CA SER A 286 0.74 20.57 22.23
C SER A 286 -0.02 20.86 20.93
N LEU A 287 -0.37 22.13 20.71
CA LEU A 287 -0.98 22.54 19.44
C LEU A 287 -0.04 22.25 18.26
N ALA A 288 1.27 22.40 18.45
CA ALA A 288 2.26 22.14 17.41
C ALA A 288 2.23 20.67 16.93
N ASP A 289 2.21 19.71 17.87
CA ASP A 289 2.20 18.28 17.53
C ASP A 289 0.85 17.82 16.97
N ARG A 290 -0.27 18.39 17.44
CA ARG A 290 -1.59 18.15 16.81
C ARG A 290 -1.61 18.61 15.35
N LEU A 291 -1.11 19.82 15.07
CA LEU A 291 -0.98 20.31 13.71
C LEU A 291 0.06 19.50 12.91
N ALA A 292 1.07 18.91 13.56
CA ALA A 292 2.01 18.02 12.88
C ALA A 292 1.35 16.71 12.46
N ALA A 293 0.42 16.15 13.24
CA ALA A 293 -0.39 15.00 12.83
C ALA A 293 -1.26 15.33 11.59
N ASP A 294 -1.89 16.51 11.56
CA ASP A 294 -2.63 16.98 10.38
C ASP A 294 -1.73 17.11 9.15
N ARG A 295 -0.52 17.68 9.31
CA ARG A 295 0.47 17.77 8.23
C ARG A 295 0.96 16.39 7.79
N ALA A 296 1.17 15.44 8.69
CA ALA A 296 1.53 14.07 8.33
C ALA A 296 0.45 13.42 7.46
N GLN A 297 -0.83 13.59 7.82
CA GLN A 297 -1.94 13.13 6.99
C GLN A 297 -1.99 13.84 5.64
N ALA A 298 -1.73 15.16 5.61
CA ALA A 298 -1.67 15.96 4.40
C ALA A 298 -0.59 15.50 3.41
N PHE A 299 0.58 15.12 3.91
CA PHE A 299 1.71 14.66 3.10
C PHE A 299 1.71 13.14 2.85
N TYR A 300 0.63 12.44 3.21
CA TYR A 300 0.51 11.00 3.00
C TYR A 300 -0.83 10.59 2.36
N LEU A 301 -1.93 10.64 3.12
CA LEU A 301 -3.25 10.17 2.67
C LEU A 301 -3.97 11.22 1.83
N THR A 302 -4.15 12.42 2.39
CA THR A 302 -5.02 13.43 1.76
C THR A 302 -4.34 14.11 0.58
N TRP A 303 -3.01 13.95 0.42
CA TRP A 303 -2.27 14.32 -0.79
C TRP A 303 -2.93 13.79 -2.07
N PHE A 304 -3.46 12.57 -2.04
CA PHE A 304 -4.13 11.97 -3.19
C PHE A 304 -5.64 12.11 -3.12
N LEU A 305 -6.24 11.84 -1.95
CA LEU A 305 -7.69 11.81 -1.83
C LEU A 305 -8.35 13.20 -1.91
N ASP A 306 -7.72 14.27 -1.41
CA ASP A 306 -8.32 15.60 -1.52
C ASP A 306 -8.38 16.10 -2.96
N PRO A 307 -7.33 15.95 -3.80
CA PRO A 307 -7.46 16.21 -5.23
C PRO A 307 -8.54 15.40 -5.92
N VAL A 308 -8.65 14.11 -5.60
CA VAL A 308 -9.64 13.22 -6.21
C VAL A 308 -11.07 13.62 -5.84
N VAL A 309 -11.33 13.89 -4.56
CA VAL A 309 -12.68 14.15 -4.05
C VAL A 309 -13.08 15.63 -4.15
N PHE A 310 -12.15 16.54 -3.85
CA PHE A 310 -12.40 17.98 -3.74
C PHE A 310 -11.77 18.82 -4.86
N GLY A 311 -10.96 18.22 -5.75
CA GLY A 311 -10.32 18.93 -6.86
C GLY A 311 -9.21 19.88 -6.42
N ARG A 312 -8.59 19.69 -5.25
CA ARG A 312 -7.49 20.54 -4.77
C ARG A 312 -6.59 19.81 -3.80
N TYR A 313 -5.31 20.17 -3.79
CA TYR A 313 -4.37 19.68 -2.77
C TYR A 313 -4.74 20.17 -1.36
N PRO A 314 -4.37 19.41 -0.31
CA PRO A 314 -4.57 19.81 1.08
C PRO A 314 -3.99 21.21 1.37
N ARG A 315 -4.61 21.93 2.30
CA ARG A 315 -4.20 23.30 2.64
C ARG A 315 -2.75 23.32 3.14
N GLU A 316 -2.41 22.37 4.00
CA GLU A 316 -1.10 22.23 4.63
C GLU A 316 0.00 22.09 3.57
N MET A 317 -0.24 21.26 2.54
CA MET A 317 0.68 21.12 1.42
C MET A 317 0.80 22.44 0.63
N ARG A 318 -0.31 23.13 0.35
CA ARG A 318 -0.29 24.41 -0.39
C ARG A 318 0.47 25.50 0.34
N GLU A 319 0.29 25.61 1.65
CA GLU A 319 0.98 26.60 2.49
C GLU A 319 2.49 26.33 2.56
N ILE A 320 2.90 25.06 2.60
CA ILE A 320 4.32 24.68 2.70
C ILE A 320 5.02 24.66 1.34
N LEU A 321 4.37 24.12 0.31
CA LEU A 321 4.98 23.85 -0.99
C LEU A 321 4.75 24.96 -2.02
N GLY A 322 3.74 25.82 -1.86
CA GLY A 322 3.48 26.93 -2.78
C GLY A 322 3.54 26.50 -4.25
N ASP A 323 4.36 27.20 -5.03
CA ASP A 323 4.48 27.05 -6.48
C ASP A 323 5.10 25.72 -6.95
N ASP A 324 5.69 24.92 -6.04
CA ASP A 324 6.20 23.58 -6.40
C ASP A 324 5.07 22.56 -6.58
N LEU A 325 3.87 22.83 -6.05
CA LEU A 325 2.71 21.98 -6.29
C LEU A 325 2.16 22.24 -7.70
N PRO A 326 2.04 21.21 -8.55
CA PRO A 326 1.45 21.39 -9.87
C PRO A 326 -0.02 21.84 -9.77
N GLU A 327 -0.51 22.55 -10.79
CA GLU A 327 -1.90 22.99 -10.84
C GLU A 327 -2.77 22.02 -11.65
N PHE A 328 -3.98 21.76 -11.17
CA PHE A 328 -4.96 20.99 -11.93
C PHE A 328 -5.59 21.84 -13.03
N THR A 329 -5.72 21.27 -14.23
CA THR A 329 -6.41 21.93 -15.32
C THR A 329 -7.92 21.92 -15.10
N LYS A 330 -8.65 22.79 -15.80
CA LYS A 330 -10.12 22.82 -15.75
C LYS A 330 -10.75 21.47 -16.11
N ASP A 331 -10.13 20.69 -16.98
CA ASP A 331 -10.65 19.38 -17.37
C ASP A 331 -10.43 18.33 -16.29
N ASP A 332 -9.29 18.37 -15.58
CA ASP A 332 -9.08 17.51 -14.41
C ASP A 332 -10.16 17.77 -13.34
N LEU A 333 -10.46 19.05 -13.07
CA LEU A 333 -11.45 19.47 -12.07
C LEU A 333 -12.90 19.15 -12.45
N LYS A 334 -13.21 18.99 -13.75
CA LYS A 334 -14.55 18.52 -14.16
C LYS A 334 -14.75 17.06 -13.79
N SER A 335 -13.71 16.24 -13.97
CA SER A 335 -13.74 14.81 -13.68
C SER A 335 -13.70 14.47 -12.19
N SER A 336 -13.32 15.41 -11.31
CA SER A 336 -13.26 15.17 -9.86
C SER A 336 -14.63 15.11 -9.18
N LYS A 337 -15.69 15.66 -9.81
CA LYS A 337 -17.05 15.61 -9.25
C LYS A 337 -17.57 14.17 -9.25
N ASN A 338 -17.81 13.61 -8.07
CA ASN A 338 -18.21 12.20 -7.87
C ASN A 338 -17.15 11.21 -8.39
N ALA A 339 -15.86 11.48 -8.14
CA ALA A 339 -14.76 10.67 -8.68
C ALA A 339 -14.68 9.22 -8.13
N LEU A 340 -15.31 8.92 -7.00
CA LEU A 340 -15.18 7.61 -6.36
C LEU A 340 -16.55 7.03 -6.01
N ASP A 341 -16.74 5.75 -6.31
CA ASP A 341 -17.84 4.95 -5.77
C ASP A 341 -17.46 4.31 -4.43
N PHE A 342 -16.15 4.16 -4.14
CA PHE A 342 -15.62 3.69 -2.87
C PHE A 342 -14.15 4.12 -2.66
N ILE A 343 -13.67 4.04 -1.42
CA ILE A 343 -12.25 4.16 -1.06
C ILE A 343 -11.78 2.84 -0.45
N GLY A 344 -10.69 2.28 -0.99
CA GLY A 344 -9.98 1.16 -0.37
C GLY A 344 -8.97 1.66 0.65
N ILE A 345 -8.94 1.03 1.81
CA ILE A 345 -8.08 1.36 2.95
C ILE A 345 -7.14 0.18 3.19
N ASN A 346 -5.84 0.41 2.97
CA ASN A 346 -4.79 -0.51 3.37
C ASN A 346 -4.21 -0.02 4.71
N GLN A 347 -4.59 -0.64 5.82
CA GLN A 347 -4.17 -0.21 7.16
C GLN A 347 -3.36 -1.32 7.81
N TYR A 348 -2.13 -0.98 8.21
CA TYR A 348 -1.21 -1.89 8.90
C TYR A 348 -0.74 -1.39 10.25
N THR A 349 -0.62 -0.08 10.41
CA THR A 349 0.13 0.49 11.53
C THR A 349 -0.23 1.95 11.77
N SER A 350 0.32 2.50 12.85
CA SER A 350 0.13 3.86 13.30
C SER A 350 1.44 4.42 13.82
N ARG A 351 1.62 5.74 13.80
CA ARG A 351 2.88 6.38 14.17
C ARG A 351 2.63 7.65 14.96
N TYR A 352 3.56 7.99 15.84
CA TYR A 352 3.57 9.33 16.41
C TYR A 352 4.10 10.35 15.40
N ALA A 353 3.43 11.50 15.35
CA ALA A 353 3.86 12.69 14.63
C ALA A 353 4.38 13.74 15.61
N LYS A 354 5.60 14.23 15.36
CA LYS A 354 6.20 15.35 16.08
C LYS A 354 6.40 16.54 15.14
N ASP A 355 6.08 17.73 15.63
CA ASP A 355 6.37 18.97 14.92
C ASP A 355 7.88 19.17 14.71
N CYS A 356 8.26 19.54 13.48
CA CYS A 356 9.60 20.01 13.15
C CYS A 356 9.57 21.36 12.42
N LEU A 357 8.42 22.05 12.41
CA LEU A 357 8.28 23.38 11.80
C LEU A 357 8.63 24.48 12.80
N HIS A 358 8.15 24.34 14.05
CA HIS A 358 8.37 25.30 15.13
C HIS A 358 9.21 24.70 16.27
N SER A 359 9.36 23.39 16.31
CA SER A 359 10.07 22.65 17.34
C SER A 359 11.43 22.14 16.85
N VAL A 360 12.35 21.93 17.78
CA VAL A 360 13.69 21.40 17.47
C VAL A 360 13.59 19.90 17.15
N CYS A 361 14.10 19.52 15.98
CA CYS A 361 14.25 18.14 15.53
C CYS A 361 15.71 17.81 15.24
N GLU A 362 16.07 16.54 15.35
CA GLU A 362 17.41 16.09 14.98
C GLU A 362 17.65 16.30 13.48
N PRO A 363 18.88 16.70 13.07
CA PRO A 363 19.22 16.82 11.66
C PRO A 363 18.88 15.55 10.87
N GLY A 364 18.14 15.71 9.77
CA GLY A 364 17.74 14.60 8.89
C GLY A 364 16.50 13.82 9.31
N LYS A 365 15.91 14.06 10.49
CA LYS A 365 14.63 13.45 10.90
C LYS A 365 13.47 14.42 10.71
N GLY A 366 12.62 14.18 9.71
CA GLY A 366 11.31 14.85 9.54
C GLY A 366 11.32 16.36 9.30
N GLY A 367 12.48 17.01 9.38
CA GLY A 367 12.64 18.45 9.21
C GLY A 367 12.69 18.93 7.76
N SER A 368 12.27 18.09 6.80
CA SER A 368 12.30 18.48 5.39
C SER A 368 10.96 19.07 4.95
N ARG A 369 11.03 20.08 4.08
CA ARG A 369 9.86 20.67 3.42
C ARG A 369 9.07 19.63 2.59
N ALA A 370 9.76 18.65 2.01
CA ALA A 370 9.13 17.58 1.24
C ALA A 370 8.24 16.65 2.09
N GLU A 371 8.44 16.64 3.41
CA GLU A 371 7.70 15.83 4.38
C GLU A 371 6.80 16.69 5.27
N GLY A 372 6.60 17.96 4.92
CA GLY A 372 5.74 18.87 5.67
C GLY A 372 6.30 19.30 7.02
N PHE A 373 7.63 19.18 7.24
CA PHE A 373 8.27 19.45 8.53
C PHE A 373 7.63 18.65 9.68
N VAL A 374 7.47 17.35 9.48
CA VAL A 374 6.97 16.40 10.47
C VAL A 374 7.90 15.22 10.63
N TYR A 375 8.27 14.89 11.87
CA TYR A 375 8.86 13.60 12.18
C TYR A 375 7.75 12.58 12.42
N ALA A 376 7.38 11.88 11.35
CA ALA A 376 6.23 10.97 11.28
C ALA A 376 6.52 9.54 11.79
N ASN A 377 7.58 9.35 12.57
CA ASN A 377 7.92 8.10 13.25
C ASN A 377 8.54 8.41 14.63
N ALA A 378 7.94 9.38 15.33
CA ALA A 378 8.43 9.81 16.62
C ALA A 378 8.26 8.71 17.68
N LEU A 379 9.06 8.78 18.74
CA LEU A 379 9.00 7.88 19.87
C LEU A 379 8.49 8.63 21.09
N LYS A 380 7.39 8.18 21.68
CA LYS A 380 6.89 8.71 22.95
C LYS A 380 7.50 7.89 24.08
N ASP A 381 8.28 8.54 24.93
CA ASP A 381 9.00 7.88 26.04
C ASP A 381 9.89 6.70 25.57
N GLY A 382 10.48 6.83 24.39
CA GLY A 382 11.33 5.80 23.78
C GLY A 382 10.56 4.63 23.12
N LEU A 383 9.23 4.69 23.07
CA LEU A 383 8.37 3.64 22.54
C LEU A 383 7.66 4.07 21.25
N HIS A 384 7.48 3.11 20.35
CA HIS A 384 6.59 3.25 19.21
C HIS A 384 5.13 3.18 19.66
N LEU A 385 4.24 3.74 18.84
CA LEU A 385 2.82 3.50 19.00
C LEU A 385 2.53 2.01 18.72
N GLY A 386 1.88 1.32 19.65
CA GLY A 386 1.64 -0.13 19.58
C GLY A 386 0.57 -0.53 18.56
N GLU A 387 0.47 -1.83 18.28
CA GLU A 387 -0.58 -2.43 17.45
C GLU A 387 -1.70 -3.04 18.33
N PRO A 388 -2.99 -2.97 17.97
CA PRO A 388 -3.59 -2.38 16.75
C PRO A 388 -4.17 -0.98 17.02
N VAL A 389 -3.33 0.00 17.33
CA VAL A 389 -3.85 1.37 17.43
C VAL A 389 -4.12 1.89 16.03
N GLY A 390 -5.21 2.62 15.81
CA GLY A 390 -5.40 3.47 14.63
C GLY A 390 -6.33 2.96 13.53
N MET A 391 -6.80 1.70 13.52
CA MET A 391 -7.78 1.29 12.49
C MET A 391 -9.11 2.02 12.70
N GLU A 392 -9.62 2.02 13.93
CA GLU A 392 -10.88 2.67 14.26
C GLU A 392 -10.80 4.17 13.97
N GLU A 393 -9.75 4.82 14.46
CA GLU A 393 -9.49 6.25 14.27
C GLU A 393 -9.36 6.60 12.79
N MET A 394 -8.65 5.79 12.01
CA MET A 394 -8.48 6.01 10.57
C MET A 394 -9.79 5.84 9.80
N LEU A 395 -10.59 4.82 10.12
CA LEU A 395 -11.90 4.60 9.49
C LEU A 395 -12.88 5.72 9.85
N MET A 396 -12.90 6.16 11.11
CA MET A 396 -13.72 7.28 11.54
C MET A 396 -13.30 8.59 10.86
N TYR A 397 -11.99 8.88 10.82
CA TYR A 397 -11.45 10.04 10.11
C TYR A 397 -11.85 10.03 8.62
N ALA A 398 -11.67 8.91 7.93
CA ALA A 398 -12.00 8.79 6.51
C ALA A 398 -13.51 8.96 6.28
N THR A 399 -14.35 8.37 7.14
CA THR A 399 -15.82 8.49 7.08
C THR A 399 -16.28 9.93 7.29
N GLU A 400 -15.70 10.64 8.27
CA GLU A 400 -16.05 12.03 8.55
C GLU A 400 -15.61 12.98 7.44
N ARG A 401 -14.40 12.79 6.91
CA ARG A 401 -13.84 13.65 5.87
C ARG A 401 -14.47 13.41 4.50
N TYR A 402 -14.64 12.15 4.10
CA TYR A 402 -15.10 11.74 2.77
C TYR A 402 -16.53 11.21 2.82
N LYS A 403 -17.43 12.02 3.40
CA LYS A 403 -18.83 11.66 3.68
C LYS A 403 -19.51 11.00 2.48
N ASN A 404 -20.28 9.95 2.76
CA ASN A 404 -21.08 9.20 1.78
C ASN A 404 -20.27 8.41 0.75
N ILE A 405 -18.97 8.20 0.95
CA ILE A 405 -18.17 7.28 0.13
C ILE A 405 -17.92 6.00 0.95
N PRO A 406 -18.41 4.83 0.51
CA PRO A 406 -18.13 3.54 1.15
C PRO A 406 -16.64 3.26 1.30
N LEU A 407 -16.27 2.65 2.42
CA LEU A 407 -14.91 2.21 2.71
C LEU A 407 -14.82 0.68 2.63
N TYR A 408 -13.74 0.18 2.02
CA TYR A 408 -13.36 -1.23 2.07
C TYR A 408 -11.98 -1.35 2.68
N VAL A 409 -11.79 -2.19 3.69
CA VAL A 409 -10.44 -2.54 4.15
C VAL A 409 -9.87 -3.52 3.12
N THR A 410 -8.99 -3.03 2.26
CA THR A 410 -8.49 -3.76 1.08
C THR A 410 -7.18 -4.49 1.34
N GLU A 411 -6.43 -4.08 2.35
CA GLU A 411 -5.30 -4.83 2.91
C GLU A 411 -5.20 -4.57 4.42
N ASN A 412 -4.96 -5.65 5.17
CA ASN A 412 -4.56 -5.66 6.57
C ASN A 412 -3.88 -7.00 6.83
N GLY A 413 -2.78 -7.01 7.57
CA GLY A 413 -2.07 -8.24 7.84
C GLY A 413 -0.78 -8.03 8.61
N PHE A 414 -0.17 -9.15 8.99
CA PHE A 414 1.04 -9.20 9.78
C PHE A 414 2.07 -10.09 9.08
N GLY A 415 3.28 -9.56 8.86
CA GLY A 415 4.39 -10.27 8.25
C GLY A 415 5.39 -10.75 9.29
N GLU A 416 5.76 -12.03 9.25
CA GLU A 416 6.79 -12.59 10.12
C GLU A 416 8.14 -12.65 9.41
N ASN A 417 9.22 -12.29 10.12
CA ASN A 417 10.58 -12.24 9.56
C ASN A 417 11.31 -13.58 9.64
N ASN A 418 10.58 -14.69 9.79
CA ASN A 418 11.17 -16.00 10.06
C ASN A 418 11.22 -16.85 8.78
N THR A 419 12.38 -17.45 8.51
CA THR A 419 12.64 -18.15 7.24
C THR A 419 12.16 -19.60 7.22
N GLY A 420 11.43 -20.05 8.25
CA GLY A 420 10.87 -21.39 8.35
C GLY A 420 9.38 -21.43 8.03
N VAL A 421 8.89 -22.58 7.55
CA VAL A 421 7.43 -22.84 7.46
C VAL A 421 6.89 -22.99 8.88
N LEU A 422 6.49 -21.87 9.47
CA LEU A 422 5.74 -21.86 10.72
C LEU A 422 4.26 -21.87 10.38
N LEU A 423 3.64 -23.06 10.50
CA LEU A 423 2.19 -23.19 10.41
C LEU A 423 1.48 -22.62 11.66
N ASN A 424 2.23 -22.40 12.74
CA ASN A 424 1.73 -21.89 14.02
C ASN A 424 1.92 -20.37 14.12
N ASP A 425 1.10 -19.61 13.42
CA ASP A 425 1.20 -18.16 13.26
C ASP A 425 0.31 -17.38 14.25
N TYR A 426 0.45 -17.71 15.55
CA TYR A 426 -0.35 -17.11 16.62
C TYR A 426 -0.31 -15.58 16.67
N GLN A 427 0.82 -14.97 16.26
CA GLN A 427 0.95 -13.52 16.22
C GLN A 427 0.04 -12.91 15.16
N ARG A 428 0.00 -13.49 13.95
CA ARG A 428 -0.93 -13.10 12.90
C ARG A 428 -2.39 -13.28 13.33
N VAL A 429 -2.73 -14.40 13.97
CA VAL A 429 -4.10 -14.64 14.48
C VAL A 429 -4.51 -13.56 15.49
N LYS A 430 -3.64 -13.24 16.46
CA LYS A 430 -3.89 -12.18 17.45
C LYS A 430 -4.04 -10.82 16.79
N PHE A 431 -3.16 -10.48 15.84
CA PHE A 431 -3.23 -9.24 15.08
C PHE A 431 -4.58 -9.11 14.37
N MET A 432 -4.94 -10.11 13.55
CA MET A 432 -6.19 -10.09 12.77
C MET A 432 -7.43 -10.02 13.68
N SER A 433 -7.45 -10.74 14.81
CA SER A 433 -8.55 -10.69 15.77
C SER A 433 -8.76 -9.28 16.32
N ASN A 434 -7.69 -8.63 16.79
CA ASN A 434 -7.84 -7.31 17.39
C ASN A 434 -8.23 -6.24 16.35
N TYR A 435 -7.77 -6.39 15.11
CA TYR A 435 -8.15 -5.53 13.99
C TYR A 435 -9.61 -5.70 13.56
N LEU A 436 -10.13 -6.93 13.56
CA LEU A 436 -11.55 -7.19 13.34
C LEU A 436 -12.42 -6.55 14.44
N ASP A 437 -11.97 -6.55 15.69
CA ASP A 437 -12.69 -5.88 16.77
C ASP A 437 -12.67 -4.35 16.62
N ALA A 438 -11.56 -3.76 16.15
CA ALA A 438 -11.51 -2.33 15.80
C ALA A 438 -12.47 -1.98 14.66
N LEU A 439 -12.53 -2.82 13.62
CA LEU A 439 -13.47 -2.66 12.52
C LEU A 439 -14.92 -2.71 13.01
N LYS A 440 -15.27 -3.65 13.90
CA LYS A 440 -16.61 -3.71 14.51
C LYS A 440 -16.95 -2.43 15.27
N ARG A 441 -16.00 -1.86 16.02
CA ARG A 441 -16.22 -0.61 16.76
C ARG A 441 -16.45 0.57 15.82
N ALA A 442 -15.68 0.69 14.74
CA ALA A 442 -15.87 1.73 13.73
C ALA A 442 -17.20 1.64 12.97
N MET A 443 -17.82 0.46 12.91
CA MET A 443 -19.12 0.25 12.26
C MET A 443 -20.33 0.55 13.16
N ARG A 444 -20.15 0.70 14.47
CA ARG A 444 -21.22 1.04 15.42
C ARG A 444 -21.45 2.55 15.43
#